data_AF-A0A7Y2F9E3-F1
#
_entry.id   AF-A0A7Y2F9E3-F1
#
_cell.length_a   1.000
_cell.length_b   1.000
_cell.length_c   1.000
_cell.angle_alpha   90.00
_cell.angle_beta   90.00
_cell.angle_gamma   90.00
#
_symmetry.space_group_name_H-M   'P 1'
#
loop_
_entity.id
_entity.type
_entity.pdbx_description
1 polymer ?
#
loop_
_entity_poly.entity_id
_entity_poly.type
_entity_poly.pdbx_seq_one_letter_code
_entity_poly.pdbx_strand_id
1 'polypeptide(L)'
;MTHNRIKRIRRKLGDPVVKSSHHRHPHIVSGFAPNAFTLVELLVVIAIIGVLIGLLVPALQNMRELSRRSTCEQNLVQLSLAMSSYSTQFGHYPAGSVNPTGPIKNEAKGYHHNWIASLLPMLDAQNVYNAIDRDISVYADANTEVRGLSIPNLICPSASGVLPYTTCYAGMHASTETPIDESNDGVFRLNLPVSERDITDGLSYTVFVGEKISSPDEELGWISGTRSSLRNAGHAINAELRRVRRPATNTQPLDPLYVGGLASDHLGGAYLLMGGGEYQFRSSSMDTRLLAQFASRSDGEIPSDWKVGVEAATPPPAAKTSPVPASPDAATPDPASPDAEPQDAATTKEAADDGNDSGKSDGDSRGSKSVKSKETQSPKTQSPETQSPETQSPEEQPPKDPPPTQE
;
A
#
# COMPACT_ATOMS: atom_id res chain seq x y z
N MET A 1 31.66 -41.85 35.70
CA MET A 1 33.11 -41.60 35.62
C MET A 1 33.34 -40.10 35.57
N THR A 2 34.11 -39.56 36.53
CA THR A 2 34.97 -38.35 36.44
C THR A 2 34.35 -37.03 35.89
N HIS A 3 34.33 -35.88 36.58
CA HIS A 3 35.29 -35.33 37.52
C HIS A 3 34.62 -34.25 38.39
N ASN A 4 34.48 -34.57 39.67
CA ASN A 4 34.04 -33.68 40.74
C ASN A 4 35.28 -33.46 41.63
N ARG A 5 36.12 -32.45 41.33
CA ARG A 5 37.37 -32.20 42.07
C ARG A 5 37.77 -30.72 42.07
N ILE A 6 37.04 -29.89 42.80
CA ILE A 6 37.54 -28.58 43.26
C ILE A 6 37.11 -28.34 44.72
N LYS A 7 37.43 -29.29 45.61
CA LYS A 7 37.34 -29.10 47.08
C LYS A 7 38.34 -30.02 47.75
N ARG A 8 39.63 -29.64 47.75
CA ARG A 8 40.67 -30.10 48.69
C ARG A 8 42.00 -29.54 48.18
N ILE A 9 42.46 -28.44 48.79
CA ILE A 9 43.85 -28.11 49.12
C ILE A 9 43.74 -26.82 49.97
N ARG A 10 43.49 -27.00 51.26
CA ARG A 10 43.67 -25.98 52.30
C ARG A 10 43.99 -26.72 53.59
N ARG A 11 45.22 -27.20 53.69
CA ARG A 11 45.87 -27.62 54.94
C ARG A 11 47.34 -27.85 54.62
N LYS A 12 48.21 -27.32 55.48
CA LYS A 12 49.66 -27.17 55.35
C LYS A 12 50.09 -25.93 54.56
N LEU A 13 50.25 -24.82 55.27
CA LEU A 13 51.53 -24.12 55.39
C LEU A 13 51.47 -23.38 56.74
N GLY A 14 52.51 -23.53 57.56
CA GLY A 14 52.59 -22.92 58.88
C GLY A 14 52.71 -21.40 58.79
N ASP A 15 52.21 -20.73 59.82
CA ASP A 15 52.22 -19.27 59.92
C ASP A 15 53.66 -18.75 60.04
N PRO A 16 54.11 -17.85 59.14
CA PRO A 16 55.28 -17.05 59.43
C PRO A 16 54.86 -15.90 60.37
N VAL A 17 55.49 -15.84 61.54
CA VAL A 17 55.44 -14.69 62.44
C VAL A 17 56.06 -13.49 61.72
N VAL A 18 55.23 -12.66 61.09
CA VAL A 18 55.63 -11.38 60.52
C VAL A 18 55.57 -10.32 61.62
N LYS A 19 56.74 -9.88 62.09
CA LYS A 19 56.87 -8.68 62.94
C LYS A 19 56.35 -7.47 62.16
N SER A 20 55.27 -6.85 62.64
CA SER A 20 54.74 -5.60 62.08
C SER A 20 55.66 -4.43 62.44
N SER A 21 56.55 -4.06 61.52
CA SER A 21 57.21 -2.75 61.52
C SER A 21 56.20 -1.72 61.00
N HIS A 22 55.61 -0.94 61.90
CA HIS A 22 54.83 0.24 61.54
C HIS A 22 55.74 1.33 60.98
N HIS A 23 55.98 1.32 59.66
CA HIS A 23 56.43 2.52 58.95
C HIS A 23 55.20 3.36 58.61
N ARG A 24 55.02 4.46 59.36
CA ARG A 24 54.03 5.49 59.03
C ARG A 24 54.49 6.19 57.75
N HIS A 25 53.82 5.92 56.63
CA HIS A 25 53.91 6.78 55.47
C HIS A 25 53.19 8.11 55.79
N PRO A 26 53.86 9.27 55.66
CA PRO A 26 53.16 10.54 55.74
C PRO A 26 52.21 10.64 54.54
N HIS A 27 50.91 10.66 54.82
CA HIS A 27 49.92 11.12 53.86
C HIS A 27 50.21 12.59 53.57
N ILE A 28 50.88 12.88 52.46
CA ILE A 28 50.92 14.23 51.89
C ILE A 28 49.50 14.50 51.39
N VAL A 29 48.68 15.09 52.25
CA VAL A 29 47.42 15.71 51.85
C VAL A 29 47.82 16.97 51.09
N SER A 30 47.91 16.89 49.76
CA SER A 30 48.01 18.08 48.93
C SER A 30 46.70 18.85 49.09
N GLY A 31 46.71 19.85 49.98
CA GLY A 31 45.62 20.79 50.13
C GLY A 31 45.52 21.63 48.86
N PHE A 32 44.67 21.22 47.92
CA PHE A 32 44.10 22.16 46.98
C PHE A 32 43.16 23.05 47.81
N ALA A 33 43.61 24.25 48.16
CA ALA A 33 42.69 25.28 48.61
C ALA A 33 41.65 25.49 47.50
N PRO A 34 40.35 25.34 47.76
CA PRO A 34 39.34 25.64 46.75
C PRO A 34 39.42 27.13 46.46
N ASN A 35 39.84 27.48 45.24
CA ASN A 35 39.74 28.85 44.76
C ASN A 35 38.27 29.26 44.81
N ALA A 36 37.94 30.29 45.59
CA ALA A 36 36.60 30.83 45.66
C ALA A 36 36.25 31.43 44.28
N PHE A 37 35.24 30.86 43.63
CA PHE A 37 34.76 31.30 42.31
C PHE A 37 34.07 32.66 42.47
N THR A 38 34.42 33.63 41.63
CA THR A 38 33.76 34.93 41.67
C THR A 38 32.40 34.86 40.97
N LEU A 39 31.44 35.69 41.41
CA LEU A 39 30.12 35.78 40.79
C LEU A 39 30.22 36.11 39.29
N VAL A 40 31.22 36.92 38.92
CA VAL A 40 31.48 37.32 37.53
C VAL A 40 31.93 36.13 36.68
N GLU A 41 32.83 35.29 37.18
CA GLU A 41 33.27 34.09 36.45
C GLU A 41 32.09 33.14 36.20
N LEU A 42 31.21 32.96 37.19
CA LEU A 42 30.01 32.13 37.03
C LEU A 42 29.08 32.72 35.98
N LEU A 43 28.86 34.04 36.01
CA LEU A 43 27.99 34.73 35.06
C LEU A 43 28.49 34.62 33.62
N VAL A 44 29.81 34.74 33.40
CA VAL A 44 30.39 34.58 32.06
C VAL A 44 30.23 33.14 31.55
N VAL A 45 30.44 32.14 32.40
CA VAL A 45 30.27 30.73 32.01
C VAL A 45 28.83 30.42 31.62
N ILE A 46 27.85 30.84 32.43
CA ILE A 46 26.44 30.63 32.08
C ILE A 46 26.04 31.42 30.83
N ALA A 47 26.61 32.61 30.60
CA ALA A 47 26.36 33.40 29.41
C ALA A 47 26.89 32.68 28.15
N ILE A 48 28.11 32.13 28.19
CA ILE A 48 28.67 31.36 27.08
C ILE A 48 27.84 30.10 26.81
N ILE A 49 27.47 29.33 27.85
CA ILE A 49 26.62 28.15 27.70
C ILE A 49 25.26 28.53 27.11
N GLY A 50 24.66 29.63 27.57
CA GLY A 50 23.39 30.15 27.05
C GLY A 50 23.46 30.48 25.57
N VAL A 51 24.53 31.15 25.12
CA VAL A 51 24.75 31.45 23.69
C VAL A 51 24.95 30.16 22.88
N LEU A 52 25.76 29.21 23.37
CA LEU A 52 25.99 27.94 22.70
C LEU A 52 24.67 27.16 22.54
N ILE A 53 23.91 26.98 23.62
CA ILE A 53 22.61 26.28 23.57
C ILE A 53 21.65 27.01 22.61
N GLY A 54 21.60 28.35 22.66
CA GLY A 54 20.76 29.16 21.78
C GLY A 54 21.04 28.92 20.30
N LEU A 55 22.30 28.70 19.92
CA LEU A 55 22.70 28.37 18.55
C LEU A 55 22.50 26.89 18.19
N LEU A 56 22.56 25.98 19.17
CA LEU A 56 22.46 24.52 18.95
C LEU A 56 21.02 24.05 18.73
N VAL A 57 20.01 24.64 19.40
CA VAL A 57 18.60 24.20 19.30
C VAL A 57 18.06 24.18 17.86
N PRO A 58 18.16 25.25 17.04
CA PRO A 58 17.66 25.21 15.67
C PRO A 58 18.42 24.20 14.79
N ALA A 59 19.72 24.01 15.02
CA ALA A 59 20.53 23.02 14.31
C ALA A 59 20.07 21.59 14.60
N LEU A 60 19.74 21.26 15.86
CA LEU A 60 19.23 19.95 16.25
C LEU A 60 17.90 19.59 15.58
N GLN A 61 17.03 20.57 15.36
CA GLN A 61 15.74 20.35 14.69
C GLN A 61 15.91 20.05 13.20
N ASN A 62 16.76 20.82 12.52
CA ASN A 62 17.10 20.57 11.13
C ASN A 62 17.72 19.17 10.95
N MET A 63 18.63 18.77 11.84
CA MET A 63 19.22 17.43 11.80
C MET A 63 18.19 16.31 12.00
N ARG A 64 17.20 16.49 12.88
CA ARG A 64 16.13 15.50 13.07
C ARG A 64 15.29 15.32 11.80
N GLU A 65 14.93 16.42 11.14
CA GLU A 65 14.17 16.33 9.89
C GLU A 65 14.99 15.71 8.76
N LEU A 66 16.28 16.03 8.65
CA LEU A 66 17.17 15.38 7.68
C LEU A 66 17.29 13.87 7.93
N SER A 67 17.36 13.44 9.20
CA SER A 67 17.39 12.02 9.56
C SER A 67 16.08 11.29 9.20
N ARG A 68 14.93 11.93 9.44
CA ARG A 68 13.61 11.38 9.05
C ARG A 68 13.49 11.25 7.53
N ARG A 69 13.92 12.27 6.78
CA ARG A 69 13.99 12.23 5.31
C ARG A 69 14.88 11.10 4.81
N SER A 70 16.10 11.00 5.33
CA SER A 70 17.04 9.93 4.94
C SER A 70 16.45 8.53 5.17
N THR A 71 15.67 8.36 6.25
CA THR A 71 15.00 7.10 6.54
C THR A 71 13.83 6.84 5.58
N CYS A 72 13.03 7.87 5.26
CA CYS A 72 11.97 7.76 4.25
C CYS A 72 12.54 7.40 2.87
N GLU A 73 13.65 8.04 2.47
CA GLU A 73 14.36 7.72 1.24
C GLU A 73 14.86 6.26 1.24
N GLN A 74 15.41 5.78 2.36
CA GLN A 74 15.83 4.39 2.50
C GLN A 74 14.66 3.39 2.36
N ASN A 75 13.48 3.72 2.88
CA ASN A 75 12.28 2.90 2.70
C ASN A 75 11.88 2.82 1.22
N LEU A 76 11.90 3.95 0.49
CA LEU A 76 11.63 3.96 -0.95
C LEU A 76 12.67 3.17 -1.74
N VAL A 77 13.94 3.23 -1.37
CA VAL A 77 15.00 2.39 -1.97
C VAL A 77 14.73 0.91 -1.76
N GLN A 78 14.28 0.50 -0.56
CA GLN A 78 13.93 -0.90 -0.32
C GLN A 78 12.71 -1.34 -1.15
N LEU A 79 11.68 -0.50 -1.28
CA LEU A 79 10.54 -0.77 -2.15
C LEU A 79 10.97 -0.87 -3.62
N SER A 80 11.85 0.01 -4.08
CA SER A 80 12.43 -0.01 -5.42
C SER A 80 13.14 -1.32 -5.73
N LEU A 81 14.03 -1.76 -4.84
CA LEU A 81 14.75 -3.02 -4.96
C LEU A 81 13.78 -4.21 -4.96
N ALA A 82 12.77 -4.19 -4.10
CA ALA A 82 11.75 -5.23 -4.05
C ALA A 82 10.94 -5.32 -5.36
N MET A 83 10.54 -4.18 -5.93
CA MET A 83 9.83 -4.13 -7.22
C MET A 83 10.71 -4.59 -8.39
N SER A 84 11.98 -4.19 -8.42
CA SER A 84 12.93 -4.64 -9.45
C SER A 84 13.18 -6.14 -9.37
N SER A 85 13.34 -6.68 -8.15
CA SER A 85 13.48 -8.12 -7.92
C SER A 85 12.21 -8.88 -8.33
N TYR A 86 11.03 -8.35 -8.00
CA TYR A 86 9.75 -8.91 -8.42
C TYR A 86 9.61 -8.93 -9.95
N SER A 87 9.90 -7.81 -10.63
CA SER A 87 9.88 -7.73 -12.10
C SER A 87 10.84 -8.74 -12.73
N THR A 88 12.05 -8.87 -12.18
CA THR A 88 13.04 -9.85 -12.65
C THR A 88 12.54 -11.29 -12.50
N GLN A 89 11.81 -11.60 -11.42
CA GLN A 89 11.31 -12.94 -11.14
C GLN A 89 10.06 -13.30 -11.97
N PHE A 90 9.11 -12.37 -12.12
CA PHE A 90 7.80 -12.63 -12.71
C PHE A 90 7.63 -12.06 -14.13
N GLY A 91 8.56 -11.24 -14.60
CA GLY A 91 8.50 -10.56 -15.91
C GLY A 91 7.51 -9.40 -15.97
N HIS A 92 6.95 -8.99 -14.83
CA HIS A 92 6.00 -7.90 -14.70
C HIS A 92 5.97 -7.36 -13.26
N TYR A 93 5.45 -6.16 -13.07
CA TYR A 93 5.12 -5.58 -11.77
C TYR A 93 3.79 -6.14 -11.25
N PRO A 94 3.56 -6.15 -9.92
CA PRO A 94 2.32 -6.66 -9.35
C PRO A 94 1.12 -5.78 -9.71
N ALA A 95 -0.07 -6.37 -9.80
CA ALA A 95 -1.31 -5.62 -9.90
C ALA A 95 -1.49 -4.75 -8.64
N GLY A 96 -2.05 -3.55 -8.80
CA GLY A 96 -2.28 -2.62 -7.69
C GLY A 96 -3.27 -3.17 -6.66
N SER A 97 -4.34 -3.77 -7.16
CA SER A 97 -5.34 -4.48 -6.38
C SER A 97 -5.81 -5.70 -7.16
N VAL A 98 -6.18 -6.75 -6.45
CA VAL A 98 -6.85 -7.92 -7.03
C VAL A 98 -8.23 -8.01 -6.41
N ASN A 99 -9.25 -8.13 -7.26
CA ASN A 99 -10.64 -8.30 -6.82
C ASN A 99 -11.49 -8.92 -7.95
N PRO A 100 -12.49 -9.77 -7.64
CA PRO A 100 -13.36 -10.36 -8.66
C PRO A 100 -14.16 -9.36 -9.48
N THR A 101 -14.41 -8.16 -8.94
CA THR A 101 -15.23 -7.13 -9.58
C THR A 101 -14.59 -5.75 -9.46
N GLY A 102 -14.68 -4.94 -10.51
CA GLY A 102 -14.34 -3.52 -10.51
C GLY A 102 -15.56 -2.63 -10.75
N PRO A 103 -15.44 -1.31 -10.55
CA PRO A 103 -14.33 -0.64 -9.87
C PRO A 103 -14.31 -0.94 -8.35
N ILE A 104 -13.15 -0.81 -7.72
CA ILE A 104 -13.00 -1.02 -6.27
C ILE A 104 -13.72 0.08 -5.49
N LYS A 105 -14.48 -0.33 -4.47
CA LYS A 105 -15.02 0.55 -3.44
C LYS A 105 -14.10 0.58 -2.23
N ASN A 106 -13.90 1.76 -1.67
CA ASN A 106 -13.03 2.02 -0.52
C ASN A 106 -13.72 1.68 0.80
N GLU A 107 -14.13 0.42 0.93
CA GLU A 107 -14.86 -0.12 2.07
C GLU A 107 -14.14 -1.38 2.58
N ALA A 108 -14.35 -1.74 3.85
CA ALA A 108 -13.84 -2.98 4.46
C ALA A 108 -14.60 -4.23 3.97
N LYS A 109 -14.87 -4.31 2.67
CA LYS A 109 -15.62 -5.38 2.02
C LYS A 109 -15.08 -5.63 0.62
N GLY A 110 -14.70 -6.87 0.34
CA GLY A 110 -14.11 -7.27 -0.94
C GLY A 110 -12.85 -8.11 -0.73
N TYR A 111 -12.31 -8.67 -1.80
CA TYR A 111 -11.10 -9.48 -1.73
C TYR A 111 -9.87 -8.60 -1.45
N HIS A 112 -9.67 -7.53 -2.23
CA HIS A 112 -8.77 -6.38 -1.99
C HIS A 112 -7.31 -6.72 -1.60
N HIS A 113 -6.73 -7.81 -2.11
CA HIS A 113 -5.28 -8.05 -1.96
C HIS A 113 -4.51 -7.06 -2.84
N ASN A 114 -3.37 -6.56 -2.37
CA ASN A 114 -2.66 -5.45 -3.02
C ASN A 114 -1.24 -5.78 -3.49
N TRP A 115 -0.64 -4.80 -4.15
CA TRP A 115 0.74 -4.87 -4.65
C TRP A 115 1.78 -5.06 -3.53
N ILE A 116 1.59 -4.42 -2.37
CA ILE A 116 2.53 -4.51 -1.23
C ILE A 116 2.64 -5.94 -0.72
N ALA A 117 1.50 -6.63 -0.55
CA ALA A 117 1.48 -8.03 -0.13
C ALA A 117 2.31 -8.92 -1.06
N SER A 118 2.25 -8.64 -2.37
CA SER A 118 3.01 -9.39 -3.40
C SER A 118 4.53 -9.16 -3.30
N LEU A 119 4.96 -8.02 -2.74
CA LEU A 119 6.37 -7.67 -2.57
C LEU A 119 6.99 -8.19 -1.27
N LEU A 120 6.21 -8.66 -0.30
CA LEU A 120 6.72 -9.09 1.01
C LEU A 120 7.87 -10.11 0.93
N PRO A 121 7.86 -11.13 0.04
CA PRO A 121 9.00 -12.04 -0.11
C PRO A 121 10.29 -11.32 -0.51
N MET A 122 10.20 -10.27 -1.32
CA MET A 122 11.34 -9.45 -1.76
C MET A 122 11.77 -8.41 -0.72
N LEU A 123 10.97 -8.21 0.33
CA LEU A 123 11.24 -7.34 1.47
C LEU A 123 11.73 -8.12 2.70
N ASP A 124 12.22 -9.35 2.51
CA ASP A 124 12.63 -10.28 3.58
C ASP A 124 11.51 -10.58 4.61
N ALA A 125 10.23 -10.42 4.21
CA ALA A 125 9.06 -10.62 5.06
C ALA A 125 8.29 -11.90 4.71
N GLN A 126 9.01 -12.99 4.38
CA GLN A 126 8.41 -14.28 3.96
C GLN A 126 7.43 -14.87 4.99
N ASN A 127 7.71 -14.73 6.28
CA ASN A 127 6.82 -15.23 7.33
C ASN A 127 5.49 -14.48 7.36
N VAL A 128 5.50 -13.17 7.11
CA VAL A 128 4.29 -12.36 7.01
C VAL A 128 3.52 -12.77 5.75
N TYR A 129 4.20 -12.96 4.63
CA TYR A 129 3.59 -13.42 3.39
C TYR A 129 2.87 -14.76 3.55
N ASN A 130 3.50 -15.73 4.20
CA ASN A 130 2.93 -17.07 4.43
C ASN A 130 1.75 -17.06 5.40
N ALA A 131 1.67 -16.07 6.28
CA ALA A 131 0.58 -15.93 7.24
C ALA A 131 -0.69 -15.33 6.62
N ILE A 132 -0.61 -14.74 5.42
CA ILE A 132 -1.77 -14.22 4.70
C ILE A 132 -2.54 -15.40 4.09
N ASP A 133 -3.80 -15.56 4.49
CA ASP A 133 -4.72 -16.41 3.75
C ASP A 133 -5.18 -15.65 2.49
N ARG A 134 -4.67 -16.10 1.35
CA ARG A 134 -4.88 -15.50 0.04
C ARG A 134 -6.10 -16.06 -0.69
N ASP A 135 -6.79 -17.06 -0.15
CA ASP A 135 -8.00 -17.58 -0.80
C ASP A 135 -9.26 -16.83 -0.34
N ILE A 136 -9.11 -15.94 0.65
CA ILE A 136 -10.18 -15.17 1.28
C ILE A 136 -9.90 -13.66 1.28
N SER A 137 -10.90 -12.88 1.69
CA SER A 137 -10.80 -11.43 1.84
C SER A 137 -9.69 -11.01 2.83
N VAL A 138 -9.01 -9.90 2.54
CA VAL A 138 -8.09 -9.25 3.49
C VAL A 138 -8.79 -8.78 4.79
N TYR A 139 -10.12 -8.66 4.79
CA TYR A 139 -10.92 -8.26 5.97
C TYR A 139 -11.51 -9.45 6.73
N ALA A 140 -11.31 -10.68 6.26
CA ALA A 140 -11.77 -11.86 6.97
C ALA A 140 -11.05 -12.02 8.32
N ASP A 141 -11.72 -12.64 9.29
CA ASP A 141 -11.19 -12.84 10.64
C ASP A 141 -9.81 -13.53 10.62
N ALA A 142 -9.61 -14.49 9.72
CA ALA A 142 -8.33 -15.20 9.54
C ALA A 142 -7.15 -14.28 9.20
N ASN A 143 -7.39 -13.15 8.53
CA ASN A 143 -6.35 -12.17 8.16
C ASN A 143 -6.22 -11.01 9.16
N THR A 144 -7.00 -11.00 10.24
CA THR A 144 -7.02 -9.88 11.21
C THR A 144 -5.68 -9.64 11.89
N GLU A 145 -4.98 -10.72 12.28
CA GLU A 145 -3.66 -10.61 12.92
C GLU A 145 -2.64 -9.97 11.98
N VAL A 146 -2.52 -10.49 10.75
CA VAL A 146 -1.57 -9.99 9.75
C VAL A 146 -1.86 -8.55 9.35
N ARG A 147 -3.15 -8.21 9.16
CA ARG A 147 -3.58 -6.85 8.83
C ARG A 147 -3.26 -5.85 9.95
N GLY A 148 -3.18 -6.31 11.20
CA GLY A 148 -2.82 -5.49 12.37
C GLY A 148 -1.31 -5.27 12.57
N LEU A 149 -0.46 -5.91 11.77
CA LEU A 149 1.00 -5.78 11.89
C LEU A 149 1.47 -4.38 11.45
N SER A 150 2.47 -3.86 12.17
CA SER A 150 3.20 -2.67 11.77
C SER A 150 4.47 -3.09 11.03
N ILE A 151 4.57 -2.74 9.74
CA ILE A 151 5.76 -3.00 8.92
C ILE A 151 6.60 -1.72 8.90
N PRO A 152 7.77 -1.68 9.58
CA PRO A 152 8.51 -0.43 9.77
C PRO A 152 8.87 0.28 8.46
N ASN A 153 9.21 -0.50 7.41
CA ASN A 153 9.65 0.03 6.12
C ASN A 153 8.49 0.60 5.29
N LEU A 154 7.25 0.46 5.76
CA LEU A 154 6.06 1.08 5.14
C LEU A 154 5.64 2.37 5.83
N ILE A 155 6.29 2.77 6.93
CA ILE A 155 5.93 3.98 7.69
C ILE A 155 6.99 5.06 7.45
N CYS A 156 6.55 6.23 7.01
CA CYS A 156 7.40 7.41 6.91
C CYS A 156 7.60 8.01 8.32
N PRO A 157 8.85 8.21 8.80
CA PRO A 157 9.10 8.78 10.13
C PRO A 157 8.65 10.23 10.32
N SER A 158 8.38 10.94 9.22
CA SER A 158 7.79 12.28 9.25
C SER A 158 6.26 12.25 9.31
N ALA A 159 5.61 11.13 9.02
CA ALA A 159 4.16 11.01 9.10
C ALA A 159 3.69 11.03 10.56
N SER A 160 2.72 11.89 10.83
CA SER A 160 2.12 12.10 12.15
C SER A 160 0.65 11.65 12.18
N GLY A 161 0.15 11.22 13.33
CA GLY A 161 -1.27 10.86 13.50
C GLY A 161 -1.75 9.73 12.58
N VAL A 162 -0.84 8.82 12.21
CA VAL A 162 -1.15 7.65 11.37
C VAL A 162 -1.33 6.40 12.23
N LEU A 163 -2.12 5.44 11.73
CA LEU A 163 -2.31 4.15 12.42
C LEU A 163 -1.05 3.28 12.31
N PRO A 164 -0.71 2.45 13.31
CA PRO A 164 0.49 1.61 13.27
C PRO A 164 0.53 0.60 12.11
N TYR A 165 -0.65 0.16 11.66
CA TYR A 165 -0.82 -0.86 10.61
C TYR A 165 -1.15 -0.27 9.24
N THR A 166 -0.84 1.01 8.99
CA THR A 166 -0.98 1.62 7.67
C THR A 166 0.29 1.48 6.83
N THR A 167 0.24 1.99 5.60
CA THR A 167 1.40 2.33 4.78
C THR A 167 1.39 3.83 4.51
N CYS A 168 2.56 4.46 4.46
CA CYS A 168 2.76 5.84 4.00
C CYS A 168 3.11 5.89 2.50
N TYR A 169 3.10 4.76 1.81
CA TYR A 169 3.47 4.64 0.41
C TYR A 169 2.31 4.01 -0.37
N ALA A 170 1.91 4.64 -1.48
CA ALA A 170 0.86 4.15 -2.35
C ALA A 170 1.35 3.97 -3.79
N GLY A 171 0.90 2.90 -4.44
CA GLY A 171 1.10 2.69 -5.86
C GLY A 171 0.23 3.65 -6.68
N MET A 172 0.78 4.14 -7.80
CA MET A 172 0.06 4.99 -8.73
C MET A 172 -0.84 4.15 -9.64
N HIS A 173 -2.15 4.30 -9.47
CA HIS A 173 -3.12 3.58 -10.30
C HIS A 173 -3.59 4.40 -11.51
N ALA A 174 -3.64 5.74 -11.42
CA ALA A 174 -4.13 6.60 -12.50
C ALA A 174 -3.51 8.00 -12.52
N SER A 175 -3.52 8.64 -13.69
CA SER A 175 -3.12 10.04 -13.89
C SER A 175 -4.16 11.06 -13.43
N THR A 176 -5.43 10.65 -13.31
CA THR A 176 -6.57 11.49 -12.95
C THR A 176 -7.39 10.88 -11.82
N GLU A 177 -8.20 11.70 -11.13
CA GLU A 177 -9.10 11.19 -10.07
C GLU A 177 -10.18 10.32 -10.70
N THR A 178 -9.99 9.02 -10.53
CA THR A 178 -10.86 7.98 -11.07
C THR A 178 -10.93 6.84 -10.05
N PRO A 179 -11.98 6.02 -10.09
CA PRO A 179 -12.03 4.80 -9.28
C PRO A 179 -10.91 3.83 -9.71
N ILE A 180 -10.46 3.00 -8.78
CA ILE A 180 -9.49 1.93 -9.07
C ILE A 180 -10.19 0.87 -9.93
N ASP A 181 -9.69 0.69 -11.15
CA ASP A 181 -10.28 -0.15 -12.17
C ASP A 181 -9.23 -0.71 -13.15
N GLU A 182 -9.62 -1.68 -13.98
CA GLU A 182 -8.74 -2.29 -14.98
C GLU A 182 -8.37 -1.27 -16.09
N SER A 183 -9.27 -0.32 -16.35
CA SER A 183 -9.13 0.71 -17.38
C SER A 183 -8.14 1.83 -17.05
N ASN A 184 -7.60 1.88 -15.83
CA ASN A 184 -6.72 2.97 -15.44
C ASN A 184 -5.40 3.00 -16.24
N ASP A 185 -4.73 4.16 -16.26
CA ASP A 185 -3.54 4.45 -17.06
C ASP A 185 -2.21 4.38 -16.27
N GLY A 186 -2.25 4.24 -14.95
CA GLY A 186 -1.07 4.03 -14.13
C GLY A 186 -0.53 2.59 -14.17
N VAL A 187 0.50 2.34 -13.35
CA VAL A 187 1.19 1.04 -13.27
C VAL A 187 0.44 0.06 -12.38
N PHE A 188 -0.12 0.52 -11.25
CA PHE A 188 -0.74 -0.32 -10.24
C PHE A 188 -2.26 -0.39 -10.41
N ARG A 189 -2.72 -1.23 -11.33
CA ARG A 189 -4.14 -1.33 -11.74
C ARG A 189 -4.87 -2.49 -11.08
N LEU A 190 -6.20 -2.50 -11.21
CA LEU A 190 -7.00 -3.65 -10.80
C LEU A 190 -6.70 -4.84 -11.73
N ASN A 191 -6.41 -6.01 -11.15
CA ASN A 191 -6.26 -7.33 -11.79
C ASN A 191 -5.21 -7.47 -12.91
N LEU A 192 -4.64 -6.37 -13.37
CA LEU A 192 -3.77 -6.32 -14.54
C LEU A 192 -2.33 -6.03 -14.11
N PRO A 193 -1.45 -7.05 -14.11
CA PRO A 193 -0.02 -6.79 -14.00
C PRO A 193 0.47 -5.98 -15.20
N VAL A 194 1.53 -5.18 -14.98
CA VAL A 194 2.12 -4.31 -16.00
C VAL A 194 3.57 -4.73 -16.20
N SER A 195 3.96 -5.06 -17.44
CA SER A 195 5.35 -5.37 -17.77
C SER A 195 6.13 -4.10 -18.09
N GLU A 196 7.46 -4.17 -18.07
CA GLU A 196 8.31 -3.03 -18.46
C GLU A 196 8.04 -2.56 -19.89
N ARG A 197 7.59 -3.44 -20.78
CA ARG A 197 7.25 -3.10 -22.17
C ARG A 197 5.97 -2.27 -22.30
N ASP A 198 5.09 -2.36 -21.32
CA ASP A 198 3.84 -1.60 -21.29
C ASP A 198 4.06 -0.16 -20.80
N ILE A 199 5.27 0.16 -20.34
CA ILE A 199 5.66 1.47 -19.82
C ILE A 199 6.45 2.21 -20.90
N THR A 200 5.74 2.68 -21.92
CA THR A 200 6.35 3.28 -23.12
C THR A 200 6.96 4.65 -22.87
N ASP A 201 6.55 5.35 -21.81
CA ASP A 201 7.07 6.67 -21.45
C ASP A 201 8.44 6.57 -20.75
N GLY A 202 8.83 5.35 -20.38
CA GLY A 202 10.12 5.02 -19.77
C GLY A 202 10.08 5.00 -18.24
N LEU A 203 10.77 4.02 -17.66
CA LEU A 203 10.79 3.77 -16.22
C LEU A 203 11.23 4.99 -15.39
N SER A 204 12.18 5.79 -15.88
CA SER A 204 12.65 6.99 -15.16
C SER A 204 11.65 8.15 -15.15
N TYR A 205 10.60 8.10 -16.00
CA TYR A 205 9.59 9.14 -16.13
C TYR A 205 8.20 8.70 -15.67
N THR A 206 8.02 7.43 -15.31
CA THR A 206 6.77 6.96 -14.71
C THR A 206 6.93 6.81 -13.20
N VAL A 207 6.08 7.49 -12.43
CA VAL A 207 5.98 7.35 -10.98
C VAL A 207 5.29 6.03 -10.68
N PHE A 208 5.96 5.21 -9.89
CA PHE A 208 5.43 3.94 -9.41
C PHE A 208 4.73 4.14 -8.08
N VAL A 209 5.44 4.76 -7.14
CA VAL A 209 4.97 4.90 -5.76
C VAL A 209 5.10 6.35 -5.33
N GLY A 210 4.11 6.88 -4.63
CA GLY A 210 4.17 8.18 -3.99
C GLY A 210 3.85 8.09 -2.52
N GLU A 211 4.30 9.09 -1.75
CA GLU A 211 3.87 9.20 -0.36
C GLU A 211 2.36 9.49 -0.27
N LYS A 212 1.71 8.83 0.69
CA LYS A 212 0.31 9.03 1.02
C LYS A 212 0.11 9.14 2.51
N ILE A 213 -0.95 9.85 2.86
CA ILE A 213 -1.47 9.96 4.21
C ILE A 213 -2.99 9.83 4.12
N SER A 214 -3.59 9.15 5.09
CA SER A 214 -5.03 9.03 5.25
C SER A 214 -5.42 9.44 6.67
N SER A 215 -6.67 9.85 6.86
CA SER A 215 -7.23 9.97 8.21
C SER A 215 -7.41 8.57 8.83
N PRO A 216 -7.29 8.40 10.15
CA PRO A 216 -7.45 7.10 10.79
C PRO A 216 -8.80 6.42 10.52
N ASP A 217 -9.88 7.19 10.36
CA ASP A 217 -11.23 6.71 10.04
C ASP A 217 -11.39 6.20 8.60
N GLU A 218 -10.50 6.61 7.70
CA GLU A 218 -10.51 6.24 6.27
C GLU A 218 -9.54 5.10 5.96
N GLU A 219 -8.77 4.64 6.95
CA GLU A 219 -7.66 3.72 6.77
C GLU A 219 -8.05 2.26 7.04
N LEU A 220 -7.92 1.42 6.01
CA LEU A 220 -8.25 -0.01 6.05
C LEU A 220 -7.02 -0.91 6.29
N GLY A 221 -5.82 -0.33 6.31
CA GLY A 221 -4.55 -1.01 6.63
C GLY A 221 -3.66 -1.27 5.41
N TRP A 222 -2.39 -1.59 5.67
CA TRP A 222 -1.34 -1.69 4.66
C TRP A 222 -1.60 -2.74 3.56
N ILE A 223 -2.33 -3.80 3.87
CA ILE A 223 -2.66 -4.90 2.94
C ILE A 223 -3.87 -4.59 2.05
N SER A 224 -4.64 -3.54 2.36
CA SER A 224 -5.89 -3.22 1.68
C SER A 224 -5.65 -2.56 0.32
N GLY A 225 -6.01 -3.26 -0.76
CA GLY A 225 -5.96 -2.84 -2.17
C GLY A 225 -7.03 -1.82 -2.55
N THR A 226 -7.13 -0.75 -1.78
CA THR A 226 -8.04 0.38 -1.93
C THR A 226 -7.23 1.68 -1.90
N ARG A 227 -7.86 2.83 -1.64
CA ARG A 227 -7.20 4.09 -1.23
C ARG A 227 -6.20 3.91 -0.07
N SER A 228 -6.24 2.81 0.66
CA SER A 228 -5.26 2.49 1.69
C SER A 228 -3.86 2.17 1.15
N SER A 229 -3.72 1.80 -0.13
CA SER A 229 -2.42 1.49 -0.74
C SER A 229 -2.28 1.97 -2.19
N LEU A 230 -3.29 2.65 -2.74
CA LEU A 230 -3.30 3.20 -4.09
C LEU A 230 -3.72 4.67 -4.09
N ARG A 231 -3.14 5.45 -4.99
CA ARG A 231 -3.40 6.88 -5.22
C ARG A 231 -3.36 7.23 -6.70
N ASN A 232 -3.93 8.36 -7.06
CA ASN A 232 -3.83 8.94 -8.41
C ASN A 232 -3.17 10.33 -8.37
N ALA A 233 -2.94 10.88 -9.57
CA ALA A 233 -2.37 12.21 -9.78
C ALA A 233 -3.42 13.29 -10.13
N GLY A 234 -4.71 13.02 -9.92
CA GLY A 234 -5.79 13.98 -10.20
C GLY A 234 -5.81 15.21 -9.29
N HIS A 235 -5.01 15.19 -8.22
CA HIS A 235 -4.89 16.25 -7.24
C HIS A 235 -3.45 16.73 -7.14
N ALA A 236 -3.26 18.03 -6.85
CA ALA A 236 -1.94 18.53 -6.49
C ALA A 236 -1.42 17.83 -5.22
N ILE A 237 -0.11 17.64 -5.12
CA ILE A 237 0.52 17.06 -3.92
C ILE A 237 0.11 17.89 -2.69
N ASN A 238 -0.33 17.21 -1.64
CA ASN A 238 -0.83 17.79 -0.39
C ASN A 238 -2.15 18.58 -0.49
N ALA A 239 -2.87 18.54 -1.63
CA ALA A 239 -4.17 19.23 -1.77
C ALA A 239 -5.17 18.83 -0.67
N GLU A 240 -5.14 17.56 -0.26
CA GLU A 240 -6.04 17.00 0.75
C GLU A 240 -5.47 17.00 2.17
N LEU A 241 -4.21 17.39 2.37
CA LEU A 241 -3.54 17.26 3.66
C LEU A 241 -4.27 18.03 4.77
N ARG A 242 -4.86 19.18 4.43
CA ARG A 242 -5.69 19.95 5.37
C ARG A 242 -6.91 19.17 5.84
N ARG A 243 -7.60 18.47 4.93
CA ARG A 243 -8.77 17.65 5.23
C ARG A 243 -8.40 16.51 6.17
N VAL A 244 -7.26 15.86 5.89
CA VAL A 244 -6.75 14.73 6.66
C VAL A 244 -6.26 15.12 8.07
N ARG A 245 -5.57 16.26 8.19
CA ARG A 245 -4.98 16.71 9.47
C ARG A 245 -5.94 17.52 10.34
N ARG A 246 -6.93 18.16 9.73
CA ARG A 246 -7.92 19.01 10.42
C ARG A 246 -9.31 18.71 9.85
N PRO A 247 -9.85 17.51 10.11
CA PRO A 247 -11.20 17.17 9.66
C PRO A 247 -12.21 18.13 10.29
N ALA A 248 -13.17 18.60 9.49
CA ALA A 248 -14.25 19.41 10.00
C ALA A 248 -15.21 18.55 10.84
N THR A 249 -15.81 19.13 11.87
CA THR A 249 -16.66 18.43 12.87
C THR A 249 -17.86 17.69 12.26
N ASN A 250 -18.29 18.04 11.04
CA ASN A 250 -19.36 17.39 10.29
C ASN A 250 -18.90 17.11 8.85
N THR A 251 -17.86 16.31 8.69
CA THR A 251 -17.43 15.86 7.35
C THR A 251 -18.36 14.76 6.87
N GLN A 252 -18.99 14.97 5.71
CA GLN A 252 -19.71 13.89 5.04
C GLN A 252 -18.73 12.76 4.69
N PRO A 253 -19.16 11.49 4.75
CA PRO A 253 -18.35 10.38 4.26
C PRO A 253 -17.92 10.64 2.82
N LEU A 254 -16.68 10.28 2.50
CA LEU A 254 -16.21 10.32 1.11
C LEU A 254 -17.00 9.32 0.27
N ASP A 255 -17.16 9.64 -1.02
CA ASP A 255 -17.72 8.69 -1.98
C ASP A 255 -16.90 7.39 -1.93
N PRO A 256 -17.52 6.20 -1.81
CA PRO A 256 -16.80 4.94 -1.82
C PRO A 256 -15.89 4.74 -3.02
N LEU A 257 -16.12 5.39 -4.16
CA LEU A 257 -15.26 5.31 -5.35
C LEU A 257 -14.11 6.34 -5.36
N TYR A 258 -14.08 7.28 -4.41
CA TYR A 258 -13.06 8.31 -4.32
C TYR A 258 -11.74 7.79 -3.73
N VAL A 259 -10.64 7.98 -4.45
CA VAL A 259 -9.32 7.44 -4.09
C VAL A 259 -8.41 8.51 -3.49
N GLY A 260 -8.41 9.70 -4.07
CA GLY A 260 -7.59 10.82 -3.61
C GLY A 260 -6.14 10.78 -4.10
N GLY A 261 -5.42 11.85 -3.75
CA GLY A 261 -4.08 12.14 -4.24
C GLY A 261 -2.93 11.87 -3.26
N LEU A 262 -1.74 12.26 -3.68
CA LEU A 262 -0.52 12.14 -2.90
C LEU A 262 -0.46 13.14 -1.76
N ALA A 263 0.06 12.71 -0.62
CA ALA A 263 0.17 13.54 0.57
C ALA A 263 1.34 13.09 1.46
N SER A 264 2.02 14.07 2.07
CA SER A 264 3.15 13.87 2.97
C SER A 264 3.21 14.97 4.01
N ASP A 265 3.73 14.64 5.20
CA ASP A 265 4.02 15.61 6.28
C ASP A 265 5.42 16.24 6.11
N HIS A 266 6.17 15.86 5.07
CA HIS A 266 7.38 16.57 4.71
C HIS A 266 7.06 18.02 4.31
N LEU A 267 7.94 18.94 4.70
CA LEU A 267 7.76 20.35 4.44
C LEU A 267 7.79 20.64 2.93
N GLY A 268 6.66 21.07 2.38
CA GLY A 268 6.56 21.65 1.04
C GLY A 268 6.38 20.65 -0.10
N GLY A 269 6.16 19.37 0.16
CA GLY A 269 6.05 18.38 -0.92
C GLY A 269 5.96 16.94 -0.43
N ALA A 270 6.20 16.01 -1.34
CA ALA A 270 6.20 14.58 -1.10
C ALA A 270 7.31 13.90 -1.92
N TYR A 271 7.80 12.76 -1.43
CA TYR A 271 8.70 11.92 -2.19
C TYR A 271 7.92 11.00 -3.14
N LEU A 272 8.43 10.92 -4.36
CA LEU A 272 7.96 10.01 -5.40
C LEU A 272 9.08 9.02 -5.72
N LEU A 273 8.71 7.78 -6.02
CA LEU A 273 9.60 6.74 -6.50
C LEU A 273 9.24 6.44 -7.96
N MET A 274 10.21 6.67 -8.82
CA MET A 274 10.13 6.40 -10.26
C MET A 274 10.38 4.91 -10.53
N GLY A 275 9.86 4.40 -11.65
CA GLY A 275 10.07 3.02 -12.07
C GLY A 275 11.54 2.65 -12.28
N GLY A 276 12.38 3.64 -12.61
CA GLY A 276 13.84 3.46 -12.74
C GLY A 276 14.56 3.30 -11.40
N GLY A 277 13.83 3.39 -10.29
CA GLY A 277 14.35 3.27 -8.93
C GLY A 277 14.89 4.55 -8.31
N GLU A 278 14.85 5.65 -9.06
CA GLU A 278 15.15 6.99 -8.55
C GLU A 278 13.99 7.48 -7.66
N TYR A 279 14.33 8.04 -6.50
CA TYR A 279 13.36 8.77 -5.68
C TYR A 279 13.58 10.27 -5.83
N GLN A 280 12.50 11.03 -5.90
CA GLN A 280 12.52 12.46 -6.16
C GLN A 280 11.57 13.18 -5.21
N PHE A 281 12.07 14.22 -4.55
CA PHE A 281 11.21 15.14 -3.82
C PHE A 281 10.50 16.08 -4.79
N ARG A 282 9.17 16.09 -4.79
CA ARG A 282 8.35 16.99 -5.62
C ARG A 282 7.56 17.96 -4.76
N SER A 283 7.63 19.24 -5.14
CA SER A 283 6.96 20.33 -4.43
C SER A 283 5.43 20.19 -4.51
N SER A 284 4.72 20.60 -3.46
CA SER A 284 3.27 20.78 -3.48
C SER A 284 2.80 21.85 -4.48
N SER A 285 3.72 22.70 -4.95
CA SER A 285 3.47 23.71 -5.99
C SER A 285 3.75 23.20 -7.41
N MET A 286 4.05 21.92 -7.59
CA MET A 286 4.25 21.31 -8.91
C MET A 286 2.97 21.44 -9.75
N ASP A 287 3.13 21.62 -11.06
CA ASP A 287 2.00 21.59 -11.99
C ASP A 287 1.34 20.20 -11.97
N THR A 288 0.05 20.16 -11.67
CA THR A 288 -0.75 18.92 -11.64
C THR A 288 -0.74 18.22 -13.00
N ARG A 289 -0.64 18.95 -14.13
CA ARG A 289 -0.51 18.31 -15.45
C ARG A 289 0.79 17.52 -15.56
N LEU A 290 1.90 18.06 -15.07
CA LEU A 290 3.18 17.34 -15.08
C LEU A 290 3.13 16.12 -14.14
N LEU A 291 2.46 16.24 -12.99
CA LEU A 291 2.23 15.10 -12.11
C LEU A 291 1.37 14.01 -12.77
N ALA A 292 0.34 14.40 -13.53
CA ALA A 292 -0.50 13.49 -14.28
C ALA A 292 0.28 12.76 -15.38
N GLN A 293 1.14 13.48 -16.12
CA GLN A 293 2.06 12.86 -17.10
C GLN A 293 2.97 11.82 -16.42
N PHE A 294 3.57 12.17 -15.29
CA PHE A 294 4.39 11.23 -14.53
C PHE A 294 3.62 10.01 -14.01
N ALA A 295 2.32 10.12 -13.74
CA ALA A 295 1.52 9.00 -13.28
C ALA A 295 1.00 8.09 -14.40
N SER A 296 1.00 8.56 -15.65
CA SER A 296 0.70 7.73 -16.81
C SER A 296 1.89 6.80 -17.13
N ARG A 297 1.58 5.58 -17.57
CA ARG A 297 2.61 4.64 -18.05
C ARG A 297 2.93 4.79 -19.54
N SER A 298 1.98 5.34 -20.31
CA SER A 298 2.00 5.28 -21.78
C SER A 298 1.20 6.40 -22.45
N ASP A 299 1.31 7.64 -21.99
CA ASP A 299 0.65 8.78 -22.66
C ASP A 299 1.37 9.22 -23.95
N GLY A 300 2.66 8.90 -24.10
CA GLY A 300 3.48 9.29 -25.23
C GLY A 300 3.67 10.80 -25.39
N GLU A 301 3.31 11.59 -24.37
CA GLU A 301 3.45 13.04 -24.40
C GLU A 301 4.91 13.44 -24.16
N ILE A 302 5.32 14.55 -24.77
CA ILE A 302 6.64 15.14 -24.47
C ILE A 302 6.61 15.66 -23.02
N PRO A 303 7.60 15.28 -22.18
CA PRO A 303 7.70 15.74 -20.80
C PRO A 303 7.56 17.26 -20.72
N SER A 304 6.59 17.73 -19.95
CA SER A 304 6.28 19.17 -19.91
C SER A 304 7.41 20.00 -19.29
N ASP A 305 8.24 19.41 -18.44
CA ASP A 305 9.43 20.03 -17.86
C ASP A 305 10.56 20.27 -18.89
N TRP A 306 10.54 19.58 -20.03
CA TRP A 306 11.51 19.80 -21.11
C TRP A 306 11.11 20.92 -22.07
N LYS A 307 9.87 21.39 -21.99
CA LYS A 307 9.34 22.49 -22.82
C LYS A 307 9.81 23.84 -22.27
N VAL A 308 11.13 24.05 -22.23
CA VAL A 308 11.76 25.31 -21.81
C VAL A 308 11.71 26.31 -22.97
N GLY A 309 11.01 27.43 -22.80
CA GLY A 309 11.00 28.53 -23.77
C GLY A 309 10.08 28.34 -24.99
N VAL A 310 9.25 27.29 -25.01
CA VAL A 310 8.17 27.13 -25.98
C VAL A 310 6.89 27.60 -25.29
N GLU A 311 6.49 28.84 -25.55
CA GLU A 311 5.19 29.36 -25.12
C GLU A 311 4.10 28.35 -25.53
N ALA A 312 3.23 27.98 -24.59
CA ALA A 312 2.23 26.94 -24.79
C ALA A 312 1.39 27.27 -26.03
N ALA A 313 1.75 26.66 -27.17
CA ALA A 313 0.92 26.72 -28.34
C ALA A 313 -0.44 26.18 -27.92
N THR A 314 -1.47 27.03 -28.04
CA THR A 314 -2.87 26.67 -27.82
C THR A 314 -3.09 25.29 -28.42
N PRO A 315 -3.58 24.31 -27.64
CA PRO A 315 -3.76 22.96 -28.15
C PRO A 315 -4.59 23.05 -29.44
N PRO A 316 -4.14 22.46 -30.55
CA PRO A 316 -4.99 22.39 -31.73
C PRO A 316 -6.31 21.74 -31.31
N PRO A 317 -7.47 22.25 -31.77
CA PRO A 317 -8.76 21.70 -31.39
C PRO A 317 -8.72 20.20 -31.66
N ALA A 318 -9.10 19.43 -30.63
CA ALA A 318 -9.08 17.97 -30.64
C ALA A 318 -9.45 17.47 -32.03
N ALA A 319 -8.50 16.81 -32.69
CA ALA A 319 -8.76 16.18 -33.97
C ALA A 319 -9.94 15.23 -33.71
N LYS A 320 -11.10 15.57 -34.27
CA LYS A 320 -12.25 14.66 -34.31
C LYS A 320 -11.68 13.37 -34.86
N THR A 321 -11.69 12.32 -34.07
CA THR A 321 -11.48 10.97 -34.55
C THR A 321 -12.56 10.73 -35.59
N SER A 322 -12.21 10.96 -36.85
CA SER A 322 -13.00 10.48 -37.97
C SER A 322 -13.10 8.97 -37.81
N PRO A 323 -14.31 8.40 -37.87
CA PRO A 323 -14.46 6.96 -37.82
C PRO A 323 -13.64 6.36 -38.98
N VAL A 324 -12.84 5.36 -38.66
CA VAL A 324 -12.19 4.49 -39.65
C VAL A 324 -13.28 4.04 -40.63
N PRO A 325 -13.17 4.34 -41.94
CA PRO A 325 -14.13 3.83 -42.90
C PRO A 325 -14.00 2.31 -42.94
N ALA A 326 -15.10 1.62 -42.64
CA ALA A 326 -15.24 0.19 -42.90
C ALA A 326 -14.86 -0.07 -44.36
N SER A 327 -13.86 -0.92 -44.56
CA SER A 327 -13.49 -1.39 -45.89
C SER A 327 -14.65 -2.20 -46.45
N PRO A 328 -15.20 -1.85 -47.63
CA PRO A 328 -16.13 -2.72 -48.34
C PRO A 328 -15.28 -3.67 -49.17
N ASP A 329 -15.30 -4.97 -48.85
CA ASP A 329 -15.22 -6.08 -49.81
C ASP A 329 -15.00 -7.40 -49.04
N ALA A 330 -16.11 -7.95 -48.55
CA ALA A 330 -16.22 -9.39 -48.32
C ALA A 330 -17.57 -9.80 -48.92
N ALA A 331 -17.54 -10.09 -50.22
CA ALA A 331 -18.65 -10.67 -50.93
C ALA A 331 -18.91 -12.08 -50.38
N THR A 332 -20.09 -12.25 -49.81
CA THR A 332 -20.72 -13.55 -49.54
C THR A 332 -20.94 -14.32 -50.85
N PRO A 333 -20.66 -15.63 -50.92
CA PRO A 333 -21.29 -16.50 -51.88
C PRO A 333 -22.45 -17.25 -51.23
N ASP A 334 -23.66 -17.09 -51.79
CA ASP A 334 -24.86 -17.89 -51.52
C ASP A 334 -25.02 -18.97 -52.63
N PRO A 335 -25.91 -19.98 -52.52
CA PRO A 335 -25.62 -21.37 -52.85
C PRO A 335 -26.48 -21.97 -54.00
N ALA A 336 -26.22 -23.26 -54.29
CA ALA A 336 -26.91 -24.20 -55.21
C ALA A 336 -26.49 -24.09 -56.70
N SER A 337 -26.27 -25.15 -57.49
CA SER A 337 -26.68 -26.57 -57.43
C SER A 337 -25.85 -27.41 -58.45
N PRO A 338 -26.06 -28.74 -58.59
CA PRO A 338 -25.03 -29.76 -58.88
C PRO A 338 -24.88 -30.13 -60.36
N ASP A 339 -23.78 -30.81 -60.73
CA ASP A 339 -23.77 -31.85 -61.77
C ASP A 339 -22.47 -32.70 -61.75
N ALA A 340 -22.67 -34.01 -61.95
CA ALA A 340 -21.77 -35.04 -62.48
C ALA A 340 -20.58 -35.60 -61.65
N GLU A 341 -20.85 -36.77 -61.05
CA GLU A 341 -19.95 -37.93 -60.81
C GLU A 341 -19.39 -38.53 -62.14
N PRO A 342 -18.62 -39.66 -62.14
CA PRO A 342 -17.75 -40.29 -61.12
C PRO A 342 -16.42 -40.81 -61.72
N GLN A 343 -15.37 -41.15 -60.93
CA GLN A 343 -14.46 -42.29 -61.21
C GLN A 343 -13.79 -42.88 -59.95
N ASP A 344 -14.09 -44.16 -59.73
CA ASP A 344 -13.18 -45.28 -59.43
C ASP A 344 -12.50 -45.49 -58.05
N ALA A 345 -13.05 -46.50 -57.36
CA ALA A 345 -12.44 -47.81 -57.08
C ALA A 345 -11.94 -48.13 -55.64
N ALA A 346 -12.69 -49.07 -55.03
CA ALA A 346 -12.27 -50.23 -54.22
C ALA A 346 -11.49 -49.97 -52.91
N THR A 347 -11.80 -50.57 -51.76
CA THR A 347 -11.88 -52.03 -51.53
C THR A 347 -12.40 -52.35 -50.11
N THR A 348 -13.02 -53.54 -49.95
CA THR A 348 -13.18 -54.41 -48.75
C THR A 348 -14.10 -53.96 -47.59
N LYS A 349 -15.25 -54.64 -47.37
CA LYS A 349 -15.52 -55.83 -46.49
C LYS A 349 -15.34 -55.48 -44.99
N GLU A 350 -16.23 -55.78 -44.05
CA GLU A 350 -17.15 -56.93 -43.87
C GLU A 350 -18.21 -56.61 -42.80
N ALA A 351 -19.27 -57.42 -42.75
CA ALA A 351 -20.50 -57.24 -41.99
C ALA A 351 -20.53 -57.98 -40.64
N ALA A 352 -21.39 -57.52 -39.72
CA ALA A 352 -22.25 -58.29 -38.80
C ALA A 352 -23.08 -57.25 -37.98
N ASP A 353 -24.40 -57.13 -38.07
CA ASP A 353 -25.53 -58.04 -37.73
C ASP A 353 -26.10 -57.76 -36.32
N ASP A 354 -27.42 -57.93 -36.22
CA ASP A 354 -28.35 -57.76 -35.08
C ASP A 354 -28.65 -56.31 -34.62
N GLY A 355 -29.86 -55.76 -34.64
CA GLY A 355 -31.22 -56.32 -34.67
C GLY A 355 -31.93 -56.05 -33.34
N ASN A 356 -32.76 -54.98 -33.25
CA ASN A 356 -33.99 -54.84 -32.42
C ASN A 356 -34.51 -53.39 -32.56
N ASP A 357 -35.51 -53.09 -33.39
CA ASP A 357 -36.97 -53.19 -33.21
C ASP A 357 -37.64 -52.13 -32.29
N SER A 358 -38.61 -51.47 -32.95
CA SER A 358 -39.86 -50.82 -32.55
C SER A 358 -39.97 -49.84 -31.37
N GLY A 359 -40.56 -48.67 -31.68
CA GLY A 359 -41.07 -47.72 -30.67
C GLY A 359 -41.53 -46.38 -31.24
N LYS A 360 -42.64 -46.41 -31.99
CA LYS A 360 -43.26 -45.31 -32.75
C LYS A 360 -44.28 -44.53 -31.89
N SER A 361 -44.33 -43.18 -32.02
CA SER A 361 -45.53 -42.30 -32.06
C SER A 361 -45.09 -40.85 -31.74
N ASP A 362 -45.09 -39.90 -32.68
CA ASP A 362 -46.22 -39.17 -33.28
C ASP A 362 -46.78 -38.00 -32.43
N GLY A 363 -46.92 -36.84 -33.09
CA GLY A 363 -47.92 -35.81 -32.78
C GLY A 363 -47.44 -34.64 -31.90
N ASP A 364 -46.87 -33.55 -32.43
CA ASP A 364 -47.43 -32.50 -33.29
C ASP A 364 -48.08 -31.30 -32.55
N SER A 365 -47.49 -30.13 -32.84
CA SER A 365 -48.07 -28.82 -33.12
C SER A 365 -48.77 -27.91 -32.08
N ARG A 366 -48.35 -26.63 -32.21
CA ARG A 366 -49.09 -25.35 -32.15
C ARG A 366 -49.35 -24.69 -30.79
N GLY A 367 -49.03 -23.39 -30.75
CA GLY A 367 -49.93 -22.42 -30.10
C GLY A 367 -49.28 -21.16 -29.55
N SER A 368 -49.09 -20.17 -30.41
CA SER A 368 -48.80 -18.77 -30.09
C SER A 368 -49.80 -18.16 -29.09
N LYS A 369 -49.38 -17.20 -28.26
CA LYS A 369 -50.09 -15.92 -28.03
C LYS A 369 -49.32 -14.94 -27.13
N SER A 370 -49.09 -13.75 -27.68
CA SER A 370 -48.79 -12.50 -26.96
C SER A 370 -49.98 -12.03 -26.12
N VAL A 371 -49.72 -11.46 -24.94
CA VAL A 371 -50.60 -10.44 -24.33
C VAL A 371 -49.77 -9.36 -23.61
N LYS A 372 -49.93 -8.14 -24.16
CA LYS A 372 -49.90 -6.79 -23.59
C LYS A 372 -49.77 -6.58 -22.06
N SER A 373 -48.78 -5.75 -21.71
CA SER A 373 -48.86 -4.50 -20.92
C SER A 373 -49.85 -4.40 -19.75
N LYS A 374 -49.31 -4.14 -18.54
CA LYS A 374 -49.92 -3.21 -17.58
C LYS A 374 -48.86 -2.61 -16.65
N GLU A 375 -48.77 -1.30 -16.74
CA GLU A 375 -48.12 -0.33 -15.86
C GLU A 375 -48.93 -0.25 -14.55
N THR A 376 -48.31 -0.44 -13.37
CA THR A 376 -48.89 0.01 -12.09
C THR A 376 -47.81 0.18 -11.01
N GLN A 377 -47.50 1.45 -10.75
CA GLN A 377 -47.26 2.12 -9.46
C GLN A 377 -46.49 1.40 -8.33
N SER A 378 -45.40 2.05 -7.92
CA SER A 378 -44.76 1.96 -6.61
C SER A 378 -45.73 2.28 -5.45
N PRO A 379 -45.54 1.64 -4.28
CA PRO A 379 -45.94 2.22 -3.01
C PRO A 379 -44.72 2.70 -2.20
N LYS A 380 -44.85 3.93 -1.71
CA LYS A 380 -44.08 4.49 -0.58
C LYS A 380 -44.25 3.59 0.66
N THR A 381 -43.15 3.34 1.36
CA THR A 381 -43.14 2.84 2.75
C THR A 381 -42.14 3.73 3.49
N GLN A 382 -42.57 4.82 4.13
CA GLN A 382 -42.88 4.94 5.57
C GLN A 382 -41.82 4.29 6.48
N SER A 383 -41.00 5.18 7.06
CA SER A 383 -40.14 4.94 8.21
C SER A 383 -40.92 4.50 9.45
N PRO A 384 -40.31 3.70 10.33
CA PRO A 384 -40.66 3.69 11.75
C PRO A 384 -39.60 4.45 12.56
N GLU A 385 -40.05 5.48 13.28
CA GLU A 385 -39.40 5.95 14.50
C GLU A 385 -39.39 4.82 15.53
N THR A 386 -38.25 4.54 16.17
CA THR A 386 -38.23 3.88 17.48
C THR A 386 -36.99 4.32 18.28
N GLN A 387 -37.26 5.26 19.18
CA GLN A 387 -36.78 5.39 20.56
C GLN A 387 -35.39 4.84 20.95
N SER A 388 -34.53 5.77 21.39
CA SER A 388 -33.33 5.53 22.19
C SER A 388 -33.65 4.85 23.53
N PRO A 389 -32.79 3.96 24.05
CA PRO A 389 -32.72 3.64 25.46
C PRO A 389 -31.55 4.37 26.15
N GLU A 390 -31.85 4.81 27.35
CA GLU A 390 -31.00 5.51 28.31
C GLU A 390 -29.78 4.70 28.77
N THR A 391 -28.75 5.46 29.10
CA THR A 391 -27.52 5.10 29.79
C THR A 391 -27.78 4.42 31.14
N GLN A 392 -27.25 3.20 31.34
CA GLN A 392 -27.04 2.64 32.67
C GLN A 392 -25.57 2.20 32.82
N SER A 393 -24.90 2.76 33.83
CA SER A 393 -23.55 2.42 34.27
C SER A 393 -23.47 0.96 34.75
N PRO A 394 -22.34 0.26 34.58
CA PRO A 394 -22.15 -1.06 35.18
C PRO A 394 -21.82 -0.97 36.66
N GLU A 395 -22.58 -1.72 37.45
CA GLU A 395 -22.41 -1.98 38.88
C GLU A 395 -21.26 -2.99 39.11
N GLU A 396 -20.38 -2.66 40.05
CA GLU A 396 -19.14 -3.36 40.39
C GLU A 396 -19.42 -4.60 41.26
N GLN A 397 -19.08 -5.81 40.78
CA GLN A 397 -19.21 -7.06 41.55
C GLN A 397 -18.00 -7.29 42.47
N PRO A 398 -18.19 -7.74 43.73
CA PRO A 398 -17.09 -8.05 44.66
C PRO A 398 -16.43 -9.41 44.37
N PRO A 399 -15.18 -9.64 44.84
CA PRO A 399 -14.34 -10.77 44.43
C PRO A 399 -14.78 -12.11 45.04
N LYS A 400 -14.59 -13.20 44.27
CA LYS A 400 -14.82 -14.60 44.69
C LYS A 400 -13.68 -15.13 45.57
N ASP A 401 -14.03 -15.81 46.65
CA ASP A 401 -13.12 -16.52 47.56
C ASP A 401 -12.40 -17.73 46.91
N PRO A 402 -11.18 -18.10 47.36
CA PRO A 402 -10.43 -19.25 46.87
C PRO A 402 -10.91 -20.60 47.47
N PRO A 403 -10.69 -21.74 46.79
CA PRO A 403 -11.20 -23.05 47.20
C PRO A 403 -10.42 -23.67 48.36
N PRO A 404 -11.05 -24.55 49.17
CA PRO A 404 -10.45 -25.12 50.37
C PRO A 404 -9.43 -26.24 50.04
N THR A 405 -8.33 -26.23 50.80
CA THR A 405 -7.29 -27.25 50.86
C THR A 405 -7.84 -28.52 51.52
N GLN A 406 -7.63 -29.69 50.92
CA GLN A 406 -7.84 -30.98 51.57
C GLN A 406 -6.49 -31.58 51.98
N GLU A 407 -6.45 -32.10 53.21
CA GLU A 407 -5.38 -32.91 53.81
C GLU A 407 -5.21 -34.27 53.12
#